data_AF-A0AAT9J2Y0-F1
#
_entry.id   AF-A0AAT9J2Y0-F1
#
_cell.length_a   1.000
_cell.length_b   1.000
_cell.length_c   1.000
_cell.angle_alpha   90.00
_cell.angle_beta   90.00
_cell.angle_gamma   90.00
#
_symmetry.space_group_name_H-M   'P 1'
#
loop_
_entity.id
_entity.type
_entity.pdbx_description
1 polymer ?
#
loop_
_entity_poly.entity_id
_entity_poly.type
_entity_poly.pdbx_seq_one_letter_code
_entity_poly.pdbx_strand_id
1 'polypeptide(L)' 'MSVAEVCRKAGISDATFYNWRKKYAGLMPSEMRRMRQLEEENVKLKRIVADLSLDKAMLQDVLANKR' A
#
# COMPACT_ATOMS: atom_id res chain seq x y z
N MET A 1 0.22 -17.69 26.24
CA MET A 1 -0.02 -16.24 26.14
C MET A 1 -1.47 -16.02 25.76
N SER A 2 -2.21 -15.27 26.57
CA SER A 2 -3.61 -14.90 26.28
C SER A 2 -3.68 -13.74 25.27
N VAL A 3 -4.84 -13.57 24.60
CA VAL A 3 -5.06 -12.43 23.68
C VAL A 3 -4.86 -11.10 24.41
N ALA A 4 -5.36 -10.99 25.65
CA ALA A 4 -5.20 -9.80 26.48
C ALA A 4 -3.72 -9.46 26.78
N GLU A 5 -2.85 -10.46 26.95
CA GLU A 5 -1.41 -10.23 27.10
C GLU A 5 -0.75 -9.74 25.82
N VAL A 6 -1.15 -10.27 24.67
CA VAL A 6 -0.66 -9.83 23.34
C VAL A 6 -1.08 -8.39 23.08
N CYS A 7 -2.36 -8.09 23.28
CA CYS A 7 -2.93 -6.75 23.14
C CYS A 7 -2.23 -5.72 24.02
N ARG A 8 -2.01 -6.05 25.31
CA ARG A 8 -1.27 -5.19 26.24
C ARG A 8 0.18 -4.95 25.81
N LYS A 9 0.90 -5.99 25.38
CA LYS A 9 2.29 -5.85 24.90
C LYS A 9 2.39 -5.04 23.61
N ALA A 10 1.42 -5.19 22.71
CA ALA A 10 1.39 -4.51 21.42
C ALA A 10 0.73 -3.12 21.49
N GLY A 11 0.17 -2.71 22.63
CA GLY A 11 -0.51 -1.42 22.78
C GLY A 11 -1.80 -1.31 21.96
N ILE A 12 -2.49 -2.43 21.71
CA ILE A 12 -3.71 -2.48 20.89
C ILE A 12 -4.88 -3.05 21.71
N SER A 13 -6.11 -2.77 21.26
CA SER A 13 -7.31 -3.37 21.86
C SER A 13 -7.56 -4.80 21.34
N ASP A 14 -8.31 -5.60 22.10
CA ASP A 14 -8.77 -6.92 21.67
C ASP A 14 -9.58 -6.84 20.36
N ALA A 15 -10.39 -5.79 20.18
CA ALA A 15 -11.13 -5.55 18.95
C ALA A 15 -10.17 -5.36 17.75
N THR A 16 -9.09 -4.60 17.93
CA THR A 16 -8.04 -4.42 16.91
C THR A 16 -7.40 -5.76 16.55
N PHE A 17 -7.05 -6.58 17.55
CA PHE A 17 -6.47 -7.89 17.34
C PHE A 17 -7.39 -8.81 16.53
N TYR A 18 -8.67 -8.91 16.88
CA TYR A 18 -9.62 -9.76 16.15
C TYR A 18 -9.91 -9.24 14.74
N ASN A 19 -9.93 -7.92 14.52
CA ASN A 19 -10.05 -7.33 13.18
C ASN A 19 -8.87 -7.72 12.30
N TRP A 20 -7.65 -7.62 12.83
CA TRP A 20 -6.45 -8.05 12.11
C TRP A 20 -6.43 -9.56 11.90
N ARG A 21 -6.84 -10.35 12.90
CA ARG A 21 -6.97 -11.80 12.75
C ARG A 21 -7.96 -12.14 11.64
N LYS A 22 -9.13 -11.50 11.58
CA LYS A 22 -10.10 -11.72 10.50
C LYS A 22 -9.52 -11.39 9.11
N LYS A 23 -8.72 -10.32 9.02
CA LYS A 23 -8.16 -9.83 7.76
C LYS A 23 -6.91 -10.61 7.31
N TYR A 24 -6.11 -11.12 8.24
CA TYR A 24 -4.76 -11.62 7.97
C TYR A 24 -4.51 -13.07 8.43
N ALA A 25 -5.41 -13.72 9.18
CA ALA A 25 -5.15 -15.06 9.74
C ALA A 25 -5.03 -16.17 8.67
N GLY A 26 -5.53 -15.94 7.47
CA GLY A 26 -5.34 -16.85 6.33
C GLY A 26 -4.07 -16.60 5.51
N LEU A 27 -3.31 -15.55 5.82
CA LEU A 27 -2.11 -15.19 5.08
C LEU A 27 -0.86 -15.71 5.79
N MET A 28 -0.06 -16.47 5.07
CA MET A 28 1.28 -16.86 5.49
C MET A 28 2.17 -15.62 5.64
N PRO A 29 3.16 -15.62 6.56
CA PRO A 29 4.08 -14.49 6.71
C PRO A 29 4.80 -14.09 5.40
N SER A 30 5.04 -15.05 4.50
CA SER A 30 5.57 -14.81 3.15
C SER A 30 4.59 -14.04 2.26
N GLU A 31 3.31 -14.38 2.31
CA GLU A 31 2.25 -13.70 1.57
C GLU A 31 2.03 -12.28 2.07
N MET A 32 2.07 -12.06 3.39
CA MET A 32 2.01 -10.71 3.96
C MET A 32 3.21 -9.84 3.61
N ARG A 33 4.42 -10.42 3.49
CA ARG A 33 5.61 -9.70 3.01
C ARG A 33 5.47 -9.33 1.54
N ARG A 34 5.05 -10.28 0.70
CA ARG A 34 4.80 -10.04 -0.73
C ARG A 34 3.71 -8.99 -0.95
N MET A 35 2.64 -9.03 -0.17
CA MET A 35 1.56 -8.04 -0.25
C MET A 35 2.07 -6.62 0.03
N ARG A 36 2.87 -6.43 1.09
CA ARG A 36 3.46 -5.12 1.39
C ARG A 36 4.41 -4.62 0.27
N GLN A 37 5.25 -5.50 -0.26
CA GLN A 37 6.14 -5.17 -1.38
C GLN A 37 5.35 -4.73 -2.62
N LEU A 38 4.26 -5.44 -2.94
CA LEU A 38 3.38 -5.09 -4.05
C LEU A 38 2.65 -3.76 -3.81
N GLU A 39 2.22 -3.47 -2.58
CA GLU A 39 1.61 -2.19 -2.22
C GLU A 39 2.61 -1.02 -2.40
N GLU A 40 3.84 -1.17 -1.92
CA GLU A 40 4.91 -0.18 -2.09
C GLU A 40 5.26 0.05 -3.57
N GLU A 41 5.42 -1.04 -4.32
CA GLU A 41 5.69 -0.97 -5.76
C GLU A 41 4.54 -0.31 -6.52
N ASN A 42 3.28 -0.62 -6.17
CA ASN A 42 2.11 -0.02 -6.78
C ASN A 42 2.06 1.50 -6.56
N VAL A 43 2.37 1.96 -5.35
CA VAL A 43 2.45 3.40 -5.03
C VAL A 43 3.55 4.07 -5.88
N LYS A 44 4.73 3.46 -5.96
CA LYS A 44 5.84 3.97 -6.76
C LYS A 44 5.48 4.05 -8.25
N LEU A 45 4.88 2.98 -8.79
CA LEU A 45 4.45 2.93 -10.19
C LEU A 45 3.38 3.97 -10.50
N LYS A 46 2.38 4.14 -9.63
CA LYS A 46 1.34 5.18 -9.79
C LYS A 46 1.95 6.57 -9.85
N ARG A 47 2.94 6.88 -9.01
CA ARG A 47 3.65 8.17 -9.05
C ARG A 47 4.38 8.37 -10.37
N ILE A 48 5.16 7.38 -10.81
CA ILE A 48 5.90 7.45 -12.09
C ILE A 48 4.93 7.66 -13.25
N VAL A 49 3.81 6.93 -13.28
CA VAL A 49 2.81 7.07 -14.34
C VAL A 49 2.18 8.47 -14.33
N ALA A 50 1.89 9.03 -13.15
CA ALA A 50 1.35 10.38 -13.04
C ALA A 50 2.35 11.41 -13.57
N ASP A 51 3.61 11.35 -13.13
CA ASP A 51 4.67 12.26 -13.56
C ASP A 51 4.87 12.19 -15.09
N LEU A 52 5.00 10.99 -15.65
CA LEU A 52 5.15 10.77 -17.10
C LEU A 52 3.92 11.24 -17.89
N SER A 53 2.72 11.10 -17.33
CA SER A 53 1.49 11.57 -17.98
C SER A 53 1.44 13.09 -18.06
N LEU A 54 1.92 13.79 -17.02
CA LEU A 54 2.03 15.25 -17.01
C LEU A 54 3.08 15.72 -18.02
N ASP A 55 4.26 15.11 -18.03
CA ASP A 55 5.32 15.44 -19.00
C ASP A 55 4.84 15.25 -20.44
N LYS A 56 4.14 14.14 -20.71
CA LYS A 56 3.55 13.87 -22.01
C LYS A 56 2.54 14.95 -22.41
N ALA A 57 1.65 15.33 -21.50
CA ALA A 57 0.65 16.37 -21.76
C ALA A 57 1.32 17.72 -22.07
N MET A 58 2.34 18.11 -21.31
CA MET A 58 3.12 19.33 -21.55
C MET A 58 3.80 19.32 -22.92
N LEU A 59 4.45 18.20 -23.29
CA LEU A 59 5.10 18.07 -24.59
C LEU A 59 4.09 18.15 -25.75
N GLN A 60 2.92 17.53 -25.59
CA GLN A 60 1.86 17.60 -26.60
C GLN A 60 1.32 19.03 -26.77
N ASP A 61 1.15 19.78 -25.68
CA ASP A 61 0.72 21.18 -25.72
C ASP A 61 1.75 22.07 -26.42
N VAL A 62 3.04 21.93 -26.09
CA VAL A 62 4.12 22.66 -26.78
C VAL A 62 4.15 22.38 -28.28
N LEU A 63 3.92 21.12 -28.70
CA LEU A 63 3.86 20.75 -30.11
C LEU A 63 2.62 21.33 -30.81
N ALA A 64 1.48 21.38 -30.12
CA ALA A 64 0.25 21.98 -30.65
C ALA A 64 0.40 23.49 -30.86
N ASN A 65 1.04 24.19 -29.91
CA ASN A 65 1.24 25.64 -29.94
C ASN A 65 2.35 26.10 -30.91
N LYS A 66 3.08 25.17 -31.54
CA LYS A 66 4.12 25.46 -32.54
C LYS A 66 3.60 25.51 -33.99
N ARG A 67 2.30 25.27 -34.20
CA ARG A 67 1.63 25.34 -35.51
C ARG A 67 0.97 26.69 -35.74
#